data_AF-A0A7W5AGE1-F1
#
_entry.id   AF-A0A7W5AGE1-F1
#
_cell.length_a   1.000
_cell.length_b   1.000
_cell.length_c   1.000
_cell.angle_alpha   90.00
_cell.angle_beta   90.00
_cell.angle_gamma   90.00
#
_symmetry.space_group_name_H-M   'P 1'
#
loop_
_entity.id
_entity.type
_entity.pdbx_description
1 polymer ?
#
loop_
_entity_poly.entity_id
_entity_poly.type
_entity_poly.pdbx_seq_one_letter_code
_entity_poly.pdbx_strand_id
1 'polypeptide(L)'
;MGEMRIEDAWPDPLGGVAVTGRLRGGPIRRGETLRLTENGRSFPVTVVRFLRLCGRQDPEIARPEENTGLVLRSVPEGLSLIGGLLLTEPGDLDRRPEQRP
;
A
#
# COMPACT_ATOMS: atom_id res chain seq x y z
N MET A 1 -10.13 -9.13 -0.78
CA MET A 1 -9.47 -7.98 -1.44
C MET A 1 -9.24 -6.93 -0.38
N GLY A 2 -8.00 -6.45 -0.24
CA GLY A 2 -7.68 -5.29 0.57
C GLY A 2 -7.85 -4.00 -0.22
N GLU A 3 -8.39 -3.00 0.44
CA GLU A 3 -8.69 -1.68 -0.10
C GLU A 3 -8.22 -0.61 0.88
N MET A 4 -7.53 0.42 0.39
CA MET A 4 -7.14 1.56 1.21
C MET A 4 -7.36 2.85 0.44
N ARG A 5 -8.23 3.72 0.96
CA ARG A 5 -8.35 5.10 0.47
C ARG A 5 -7.18 5.92 1.02
N ILE A 6 -6.52 6.67 0.16
CA ILE A 6 -5.40 7.54 0.52
C ILE A 6 -5.95 8.78 1.23
N GLU A 7 -5.49 9.01 2.46
CA GLU A 7 -5.87 10.14 3.32
C GLU A 7 -4.81 11.26 3.28
N ASP A 8 -3.53 10.90 3.15
CA ASP A 8 -2.41 11.84 2.97
C ASP A 8 -1.31 11.22 2.09
N ALA A 9 -0.51 12.06 1.45
CA ALA A 9 0.59 11.63 0.58
C ALA A 9 1.72 12.66 0.50
N TRP A 10 2.97 12.20 0.54
CA TRP A 10 4.16 13.05 0.43
C TRP A 10 5.36 12.34 -0.20
N PRO A 11 6.33 13.08 -0.77
CA PRO A 11 7.57 12.49 -1.26
C PRO A 11 8.34 11.81 -0.14
N ASP A 12 8.79 10.59 -0.40
CA ASP A 12 9.57 9.85 0.57
C ASP A 12 11.07 10.20 0.45
N PRO A 13 11.79 10.52 1.54
CA PRO A 13 13.21 10.91 1.46
C PRO A 13 14.14 9.78 0.98
N LEU A 14 13.69 8.52 1.01
CA LEU A 14 14.43 7.37 0.48
C LEU A 14 13.95 6.96 -0.92
N GLY A 15 13.09 7.77 -1.53
CA GLY A 15 12.54 7.59 -2.87
C GLY A 15 11.19 6.87 -2.87
N GLY A 16 10.33 7.31 -3.80
CA GLY A 16 8.93 6.88 -3.89
C GLY A 16 7.99 7.89 -3.24
N VAL A 17 6.77 7.45 -2.97
CA VAL A 17 5.73 8.28 -2.36
C VAL A 17 5.20 7.59 -1.12
N ALA A 18 5.28 8.28 0.01
CA ALA A 18 4.65 7.86 1.24
C ALA A 18 3.15 8.21 1.18
N VAL A 19 2.30 7.29 1.61
CA VAL A 19 0.85 7.47 1.69
C VAL A 19 0.32 6.91 2.99
N THR A 20 -0.77 7.50 3.50
CA THR A 20 -1.49 6.97 4.66
C THR A 20 -2.95 6.72 4.33
N GLY A 21 -3.58 5.84 5.10
CA GLY A 21 -5.01 5.60 5.06
C GLY A 21 -5.41 4.42 5.93
N ARG A 22 -6.71 4.16 6.05
CA ARG A 22 -7.21 2.99 6.77
C ARG A 22 -7.47 1.81 5.83
N LEU A 23 -6.85 0.66 6.13
CA LEU A 23 -7.00 -0.56 5.34
C LEU A 23 -8.37 -1.23 5.62
N ARG A 24 -9.07 -1.64 4.57
CA ARG A 24 -10.36 -2.34 4.61
C ARG A 24 -10.27 -3.67 3.86
N GLY A 25 -10.52 -4.77 4.57
CA GLY A 25 -10.32 -6.12 4.04
C GLY A 25 -8.86 -6.43 3.74
N GLY A 26 -8.54 -7.70 3.50
CA GLY A 26 -7.25 -8.25 3.01
C GLY A 26 -5.93 -7.67 3.57
N PRO A 27 -4.95 -8.48 4.02
CA PRO A 27 -3.65 -7.91 4.34
C PRO A 27 -2.98 -7.30 3.10
N ILE A 28 -2.16 -6.27 3.31
CA ILE A 28 -1.19 -5.78 2.33
C ILE A 28 0.20 -6.16 2.83
N ARG A 29 1.06 -6.68 1.95
CA ARG A 29 2.43 -7.09 2.29
C ARG A 29 3.50 -6.26 1.58
N ARG A 30 4.70 -6.24 2.16
CA ARG A 30 5.86 -5.63 1.51
C ARG A 30 6.19 -6.40 0.22
N GLY A 31 6.53 -5.68 -0.83
CA GLY A 31 6.80 -6.22 -2.16
C GLY A 31 5.54 -6.47 -2.99
N GLU A 32 4.35 -6.36 -2.40
CA GLU A 32 3.09 -6.56 -3.12
C GLU A 32 2.87 -5.46 -4.16
N THR A 33 2.29 -5.84 -5.30
CA THR A 33 1.86 -4.89 -6.33
C THR A 33 0.38 -4.61 -6.15
N LEU A 34 0.06 -3.33 -5.96
CA LEU A 34 -1.31 -2.84 -5.80
C LEU A 34 -1.74 -2.09 -7.04
N ARG A 35 -3.06 -1.91 -7.18
CA ARG A 35 -3.65 -1.03 -8.18
C ARG A 35 -4.00 0.30 -7.52
N LEU A 36 -3.29 1.36 -7.90
CA LEU A 36 -3.66 2.74 -7.58
C LEU A 36 -4.69 3.24 -8.59
N THR A 37 -5.89 3.57 -8.11
CA THR A 37 -6.95 4.17 -8.91
C THR A 37 -7.07 5.66 -8.57
N GLU A 38 -6.93 6.50 -9.58
CA GLU A 38 -7.06 7.96 -9.50
C GLU A 38 -7.81 8.45 -10.75
N ASN A 39 -8.86 9.26 -10.56
CA ASN A 39 -9.70 9.79 -11.66
C ASN A 39 -10.14 8.74 -12.70
N GLY A 40 -10.48 7.53 -12.24
CA GLY A 40 -10.92 6.42 -13.11
C GLY A 40 -9.81 5.70 -13.89
N ARG A 41 -8.54 6.10 -13.70
CA ARG A 41 -7.36 5.45 -14.28
C ARG A 41 -6.70 4.58 -13.23
N SER A 42 -6.12 3.45 -13.65
CA SER A 42 -5.55 2.45 -12.74
C SER A 42 -4.09 2.16 -13.11
N PHE A 43 -3.21 2.27 -12.12
CA PHE A 43 -1.75 2.15 -12.27
C PHE A 43 -1.20 1.07 -11.33
N PRO A 44 -0.28 0.21 -11.77
CA PRO A 44 0.41 -0.71 -10.87
C PRO A 44 1.44 0.05 -10.02
N VAL A 45 1.43 -0.16 -8.72
CA VAL A 45 2.37 0.41 -7.77
C VAL A 45 2.88 -0.66 -6.82
N THR A 46 4.13 -0.56 -6.38
CA THR A 46 4.74 -1.59 -5.52
C THR A 46 4.92 -1.07 -4.11
N VAL A 47 4.50 -1.84 -3.11
CA VAL A 47 4.73 -1.54 -1.69
C VAL A 47 6.19 -1.81 -1.35
N VAL A 48 6.97 -0.79 -1.04
CA VAL A 48 8.40 -0.97 -0.73
C VAL A 48 8.69 -1.02 0.76
N ARG A 49 7.88 -0.34 1.59
CA ARG A 49 7.98 -0.39 3.05
C ARG A 49 6.72 0.12 3.73
N PHE A 50 6.59 -0.20 5.01
CA PHE A 50 5.57 0.34 5.90
C PHE A 50 6.16 1.44 6.77
N LEU A 51 5.39 2.51 6.99
CA LEU A 51 5.65 3.52 7.99
C LEU A 51 5.03 3.03 9.30
N ARG A 52 5.83 3.00 10.37
CA ARG A 52 5.33 2.70 11.70
C ARG A 52 4.70 3.96 12.28
N LEU A 53 3.38 4.06 12.19
CA LEU A 53 2.59 5.12 12.82
C LEU A 53 2.41 4.84 14.32
N CYS A 54 2.48 3.56 14.73
CA CYS A 54 2.60 3.17 16.14
C CYS A 54 3.60 2.02 16.32
N GLY A 55 4.16 1.90 17.52
CA GLY A 55 5.17 0.87 17.84
C GLY A 55 4.67 -0.58 17.77
N ARG A 56 3.37 -0.81 17.58
CA ARG A 56 2.75 -2.15 17.48
C ARG A 56 2.62 -2.64 16.04
N GLN A 57 2.95 -1.81 15.05
CA GLN A 57 2.79 -2.18 13.64
C GLN A 57 3.93 -3.06 13.14
N ASP A 58 3.54 -4.09 12.39
CA ASP A 58 4.44 -5.02 11.74
C ASP A 58 5.09 -4.34 10.51
N PRO A 59 6.43 -4.40 10.36
CA PRO A 59 7.11 -3.77 9.24
C PRO A 59 6.89 -4.46 7.89
N GLU A 60 6.30 -5.66 7.84
CA GLU A 60 6.15 -6.45 6.62
C GLU A 60 4.70 -6.62 6.15
N ILE A 61 3.72 -6.34 7.02
CA ILE A 61 2.30 -6.56 6.74
C ILE A 61 1.40 -5.53 7.44
N ALA A 62 0.45 -4.96 6.69
CA ALA A 62 -0.69 -4.26 7.27
C ALA A 62 -1.90 -5.18 7.29
N ARG A 63 -2.65 -5.15 8.38
CA ARG A 63 -3.86 -5.95 8.59
C ARG A 63 -5.11 -5.11 8.39
N PRO A 64 -6.25 -5.75 8.06
CA PRO A 64 -7.52 -5.05 7.97
C PRO A 64 -7.79 -4.20 9.21
N GLU A 65 -8.39 -3.05 8.99
CA GLU A 65 -8.78 -2.05 9.99
C GLU A 65 -7.63 -1.21 10.59
N GLU A 66 -6.37 -1.50 10.26
CA GLU A 66 -5.22 -0.71 10.69
C GLU A 66 -5.12 0.63 9.92
N ASN A 67 -4.80 1.70 10.65
CA ASN A 67 -4.30 2.94 10.06
C ASN A 67 -2.89 2.65 9.54
N THR A 68 -2.75 2.61 8.22
CA THR A 68 -1.57 2.10 7.55
C THR A 68 -0.84 3.25 6.87
N GLY A 69 0.48 3.32 7.09
CA GLY A 69 1.37 4.13 6.27
C GLY A 69 2.20 3.23 5.35
N LEU A 70 2.23 3.51 4.06
CA LEU A 70 2.97 2.77 3.04
C LEU A 70 3.94 3.71 2.34
N VAL A 71 5.02 3.17 1.79
CA VAL A 71 5.76 3.82 0.73
C VAL A 71 5.61 3.01 -0.54
N LEU A 72 5.26 3.70 -1.61
CA LEU A 72 4.97 3.15 -2.93
C LEU A 72 6.05 3.55 -3.93
N ARG A 73 6.40 2.62 -4.82
CA ARG A 73 7.17 2.89 -6.04
C ARG A 73 6.29 2.80 -7.28
N SER A 74 6.82 3.37 -8.37
CA SER A 74 6.15 3.42 -9.68
C SER A 74 4.85 4.23 -9.67
N VAL A 75 4.70 5.15 -8.72
CA VAL A 75 3.60 6.12 -8.72
C VAL A 75 3.85 7.13 -9.85
N PRO A 76 2.93 7.26 -10.82
CA PRO A 76 3.07 8.25 -11.89
C PRO A 76 3.13 9.69 -11.34
N GLU A 77 3.92 10.54 -11.99
CA GLU A 77 4.00 11.96 -11.66
C GLU A 77 2.70 12.70 -11.99
N GLY A 78 2.44 13.79 -11.28
CA GLY A 78 1.30 14.69 -11.55
C GLY A 78 -0.07 14.20 -11.08
N LEU A 79 -0.16 13.07 -10.38
CA LEU A 79 -1.42 12.57 -9.80
C LEU A 79 -1.81 13.32 -8.52
N SER A 80 -3.12 13.51 -8.32
CA SER A 80 -3.67 13.96 -7.03
C SER A 80 -4.02 12.74 -6.17
N LEU A 81 -3.08 12.31 -5.34
CA LEU A 81 -3.19 11.04 -4.63
C LEU A 81 -4.22 11.02 -3.51
N ILE A 82 -4.45 12.15 -2.82
CA ILE A 82 -5.42 12.22 -1.73
C ILE A 82 -6.82 11.94 -2.28
N GLY A 83 -7.52 10.98 -1.66
CA GLY A 83 -8.81 10.47 -2.14
C GLY A 83 -8.71 9.34 -3.16
N GLY A 84 -7.51 9.06 -3.70
CA GLY A 84 -7.23 7.89 -4.54
C GLY A 84 -7.40 6.57 -3.78
N LEU A 85 -7.50 5.47 -4.52
CA LEU A 85 -7.77 4.14 -3.96
C LEU A 85 -6.66 3.16 -4.29
N LEU A 86 -6.12 2.47 -3.28
CA LEU A 86 -5.26 1.31 -3.44
C LEU A 86 -6.08 0.03 -3.32
N LEU A 87 -5.89 -0.90 -4.25
CA LEU A 87 -6.55 -2.20 -4.26
C LEU A 87 -5.51 -3.32 -4.40
N THR A 88 -5.61 -4.36 -3.58
CA THR A 88 -4.87 -5.63 -3.78
C THR A 88 -5.46 -6.37 -4.97
N GLU A 89 -4.65 -7.04 -5.80
CA GLU A 89 -5.22 -7.89 -6.86
C GLU A 89 -5.88 -9.15 -6.26
N PRO A 90 -6.97 -9.67 -6.87
CA PRO A 90 -7.57 -10.92 -6.47
C PRO A 90 -6.64 -12.09 -6.85
N GLY A 91 -5.73 -12.45 -5.94
CA GLY A 91 -4.79 -13.55 -6.12
C GLY A 91 -3.69 -13.64 -5.05
N ASP A 92 -3.40 -12.57 -4.33
CA ASP A 92 -2.31 -12.52 -3.34
C ASP A 92 -2.70 -12.99 -1.92
N LEU A 93 -3.92 -13.51 -1.74
CA LEU A 93 -4.39 -14.05 -0.46
C LEU A 93 -3.75 -15.40 -0.09
N ASP A 94 -3.26 -16.17 -1.07
CA ASP A 94 -2.77 -17.55 -0.88
C ASP A 94 -1.24 -17.73 -0.93
N ARG A 95 -0.46 -16.67 -1.18
CA ARG A 95 1.01 -16.74 -1.10
C ARG A 95 1.44 -16.80 0.37
N ARG A 96 1.50 -18.02 0.93
CA ARG A 96 2.27 -18.28 2.16
C ARG A 96 3.73 -17.87 1.89
N PRO A 97 4.45 -17.32 2.88
CA PRO A 97 5.89 -17.14 2.72
C PRO A 97 6.47 -18.53 2.48
N GLU A 98 7.02 -18.76 1.28
CA GLU A 98 7.82 -19.94 1.02
C GLU A 98 8.92 -19.96 2.08
N GLN A 99 8.89 -20.98 2.94
CA GLN A 99 9.99 -21.29 3.82
C GLN A 99 11.17 -21.62 2.89
N ARG A 100 12.08 -20.67 2.72
CA ARG A 100 13.36 -20.94 2.06
C ARG A 100 14.12 -21.99 2.87
N PRO A 101 14.78 -22.95 2.20
CA PRO A 101 15.53 -24.03 2.85
C PRO A 101 16.70 -23.52 3.68
#